data_AF-A0A3S5B4R5-F1
#
_entry.id   AF-A0A3S5B4R5-F1
#
_cell.length_a   1.000
_cell.length_b   1.000
_cell.length_c   1.000
_cell.angle_alpha   90.00
_cell.angle_beta   90.00
_cell.angle_gamma   90.00
#
_symmetry.space_group_name_H-M   'P 1'
#
loop_
_entity.id
_entity.type
_entity.pdbx_description
1 polymer ?
#
loop_
_entity_poly.entity_id
_entity_poly.type
_entity_poly.pdbx_seq_one_letter_code
_entity_poly.pdbx_strand_id
1 'polypeptide(L)'
;MILSSAITGKSPFRRLVVHGFTTDSDGHKMSKSLGNVISPSSLLMPRESLSSHLNEPQQTQKHLSKSGSAIHRQTKRSASVVQRHTLDVLRCWAAASALSSRVPFGYRELDKQAIKYRQVRNGFRFMLGNLNDYCPLTHLAMLTNTSISNPVGGTLALFSQLSSALLNRDHSSVSHLSSLDRVALTRVGWCLNRAASLHYPAFTFDSLIGEVDNLFSWLSSTYHTSVKDR
;
A
#
# COMPACT_ATOMS: atom_id res chain seq x y z
N MET A 1 1.45 -0.35 33.04
CA MET A 1 1.74 -1.72 33.51
C MET A 1 1.65 -1.82 35.02
N ILE A 2 2.50 -1.08 35.75
CA ILE A 2 2.61 -1.13 37.22
C ILE A 2 1.27 -0.95 37.94
N LEU A 3 0.48 0.07 37.58
CA LEU A 3 -0.80 0.35 38.24
C LEU A 3 -1.83 -0.78 38.09
N SER A 4 -2.00 -1.30 36.86
CA SER A 4 -2.92 -2.40 36.57
C SER A 4 -2.50 -3.68 37.27
N SER A 5 -1.21 -4.02 37.24
CA SER A 5 -0.67 -5.19 37.94
C SER A 5 -0.85 -5.10 39.45
N ALA A 6 -0.67 -3.90 40.04
CA ALA A 6 -0.83 -3.68 41.48
C ALA A 6 -2.29 -3.77 41.95
N ILE A 7 -3.24 -3.24 41.17
CA ILE A 7 -4.67 -3.20 41.57
C ILE A 7 -5.40 -4.50 41.20
N THR A 8 -5.14 -5.04 40.00
CA THR A 8 -5.96 -6.13 39.41
C THR A 8 -5.22 -7.45 39.29
N GLY A 9 -3.91 -7.49 39.54
CA GLY A 9 -3.07 -8.69 39.32
C GLY A 9 -2.90 -9.09 37.86
N LYS A 10 -3.36 -8.28 36.89
CA LYS A 10 -3.33 -8.59 35.45
C LYS A 10 -2.62 -7.49 34.65
N SER A 11 -1.96 -7.90 33.56
CA SER A 11 -1.40 -6.96 32.58
C SER A 11 -2.52 -6.15 31.92
N PRO A 12 -2.37 -4.82 31.74
CA PRO A 12 -3.40 -3.99 31.10
C PRO A 12 -3.52 -4.22 29.59
N PHE A 13 -2.54 -4.86 28.97
CA PHE A 13 -2.51 -5.16 27.53
C PHE A 13 -2.13 -6.61 27.29
N ARG A 14 -2.76 -7.23 26.29
CA ARG A 14 -2.50 -8.62 25.86
C ARG A 14 -1.34 -8.72 24.87
N ARG A 15 -1.12 -7.67 24.07
CA ARG A 15 0.02 -7.55 23.14
C ARG A 15 0.54 -6.13 23.20
N LEU A 16 1.86 -5.99 23.18
CA LEU A 16 2.56 -4.72 23.09
C LEU A 16 3.35 -4.71 21.79
N VAL A 17 3.07 -3.74 20.93
CA VAL A 17 3.80 -3.52 19.68
C VAL A 17 4.53 -2.19 19.82
N VAL A 18 5.84 -2.21 19.58
CA VAL A 18 6.69 -1.02 19.65
C VAL A 18 7.16 -0.70 18.25
N HIS A 19 7.11 0.57 17.88
CA HIS A 19 7.69 1.07 16.63
C HIS A 19 8.83 2.04 16.96
N GLY A 20 9.80 2.13 16.05
CA GLY A 20 10.87 3.10 16.15
C GLY A 20 10.44 4.54 15.91
N PHE A 21 11.43 5.43 15.86
CA PHE A 21 11.22 6.83 15.52
C PHE A 21 11.58 7.08 14.06
N THR A 22 10.95 8.10 13.51
CA THR A 22 11.17 8.53 12.14
C THR A 22 12.38 9.46 12.07
N THR A 23 13.18 9.30 11.02
CA THR A 23 14.37 10.10 10.74
C THR A 23 14.20 10.89 9.45
N ASP A 24 14.91 12.00 9.36
CA ASP A 24 15.02 12.79 8.13
C ASP A 24 15.86 12.04 7.06
N SER A 25 15.99 12.62 5.86
CA SER A 25 16.84 12.11 4.77
C SER A 25 18.30 11.90 5.19
N ASP A 26 18.76 12.70 6.15
CA ASP A 26 20.14 12.66 6.66
C ASP A 26 20.30 11.71 7.87
N GLY A 27 19.23 10.99 8.25
CA GLY A 27 19.25 10.03 9.35
C GLY A 27 19.14 10.64 10.75
N HIS A 28 19.00 11.96 10.85
CA HIS A 28 18.72 12.67 12.10
C HIS A 28 17.28 12.42 12.57
N LYS A 29 17.06 12.34 13.89
CA LYS A 29 15.71 12.22 14.46
C LYS A 29 14.86 13.43 14.05
N MET A 30 13.65 13.20 13.56
CA MET A 30 12.72 14.30 13.29
C MET A 30 12.24 14.93 14.60
N SER A 31 12.33 16.24 14.71
CA SER A 31 11.85 16.99 15.87
C SER A 31 11.42 18.40 15.50
N LYS A 32 10.33 18.88 16.13
CA LYS A 32 9.80 20.24 15.88
C LYS A 32 10.83 21.33 16.19
N SER A 33 11.70 21.09 17.19
CA SER A 33 12.76 22.01 17.59
C SER A 33 13.87 22.14 16.55
N LEU A 34 14.17 21.08 15.78
CA LEU A 34 15.15 21.11 14.70
C LEU A 34 14.58 21.60 13.37
N GLY A 35 13.26 21.82 13.28
CA GLY A 35 12.59 22.25 12.06
C GLY A 35 12.57 21.22 10.93
N ASN A 36 13.09 20.00 11.15
CA ASN A 36 13.19 18.93 10.16
C ASN A 36 11.95 18.02 10.13
N VAL A 37 10.77 18.56 10.45
CA VAL A 37 9.52 17.79 10.49
C VAL A 37 8.70 18.06 9.24
N ILE A 38 8.34 16.98 8.54
CA ILE A 38 7.37 17.04 7.45
C ILE A 38 5.97 16.81 8.03
N SER A 39 5.09 17.80 7.88
CA SER A 39 3.70 17.69 8.36
C SER A 39 2.88 16.73 7.49
N PRO A 40 2.04 15.86 8.06
CA PRO A 40 1.09 15.06 7.28
C PRO A 40 0.15 15.92 6.44
N SER A 41 -0.28 17.08 6.95
CA SER A 41 -1.20 17.97 6.23
C SER A 41 -0.58 18.52 4.95
N SER A 42 0.72 18.88 4.97
CA SER A 42 1.40 19.40 3.78
C SER A 42 1.57 18.34 2.68
N LEU A 43 1.54 17.06 3.04
CA LEU A 43 1.59 15.94 2.09
C LEU A 43 0.23 15.63 1.45
N LEU A 44 -0.87 15.77 2.21
CA LEU A 44 -2.21 15.31 1.81
C LEU A 44 -3.10 16.39 1.16
N MET A 45 -2.73 17.68 1.23
CA MET A 45 -3.65 18.76 0.86
C MET A 45 -4.11 18.73 -0.61
N PRO A 46 -5.44 18.77 -0.88
CA PRO A 46 -6.01 18.87 -2.23
C PRO A 46 -5.49 20.10 -2.99
N ARG A 47 -5.55 20.02 -4.33
CA ARG A 47 -5.04 21.08 -5.22
C ARG A 47 -5.79 22.41 -5.08
N GLU A 48 -7.04 22.38 -4.59
CA GLU A 48 -7.96 23.52 -4.61
C GLU A 48 -7.81 24.48 -3.43
N SER A 49 -7.23 24.06 -2.29
CA SER A 49 -7.14 24.90 -1.08
C SER A 49 -5.94 25.84 -1.02
N LEU A 50 -5.15 25.95 -2.11
CA LEU A 50 -3.92 26.76 -2.15
C LEU A 50 -3.94 27.93 -3.13
N SER A 51 -5.01 28.10 -3.92
CA SER A 51 -5.19 29.33 -4.72
C SER A 51 -5.52 30.54 -3.85
N SER A 52 -5.99 30.36 -2.61
CA SER A 52 -6.33 31.44 -1.68
C SER A 52 -5.19 31.88 -0.75
N HIS A 53 -4.08 31.15 -0.66
CA HIS A 53 -3.01 31.41 0.32
C HIS A 53 -1.66 31.82 -0.30
N LEU A 54 -1.60 32.12 -1.60
CA LEU A 54 -0.39 32.63 -2.26
C LEU A 54 -0.22 34.15 -2.20
N ASN A 55 -1.11 34.88 -1.51
CA ASN A 55 -1.00 36.32 -1.33
C ASN A 55 -0.70 36.71 0.13
N GLU A 56 0.39 36.20 0.71
CA GLU A 56 1.07 36.95 1.79
C GLU A 56 2.59 36.76 1.69
N PRO A 57 3.37 37.83 1.44
CA PRO A 57 4.81 37.78 1.57
C PRO A 57 5.18 37.70 3.05
N GLN A 58 5.67 36.55 3.51
CA GLN A 58 6.32 36.45 4.81
C GLN A 58 7.57 37.34 4.82
N GLN A 59 7.54 38.34 5.69
CA GLN A 59 8.61 39.31 5.89
C GLN A 59 9.91 38.58 6.28
N THR A 60 10.91 38.68 5.41
CA THR A 60 12.27 38.24 5.69
C THR A 60 12.93 39.24 6.63
N GLN A 61 13.19 38.85 7.89
CA GLN A 61 14.05 39.65 8.78
C GLN A 61 15.49 39.59 8.26
N LYS A 62 15.97 40.74 7.79
CA LYS A 62 17.38 41.05 7.53
C LYS A 62 18.19 40.89 8.82
N HIS A 63 19.24 40.09 8.78
CA HIS A 63 20.47 40.41 9.52
C HIS A 63 21.68 40.33 8.58
N LEU A 64 22.45 41.42 8.62
CA LEU A 64 23.59 41.77 7.79
C LEU A 64 24.81 40.87 8.04
N SER A 65 25.49 40.46 6.97
CA SER A 65 26.94 40.59 6.88
C SER A 65 27.39 40.66 5.42
N LYS A 66 28.19 41.69 5.13
CA LYS A 66 28.75 42.08 3.83
C LYS A 66 29.81 41.07 3.35
N SER A 67 29.86 40.82 2.03
CA SER A 67 31.04 41.03 1.17
C SER A 67 31.03 40.10 -0.05
N GLY A 68 31.14 40.69 -1.24
CA GLY A 68 32.04 40.22 -2.29
C GLY A 68 31.66 39.01 -3.16
N SER A 69 31.45 39.33 -4.44
CA SER A 69 31.78 38.55 -5.65
C SER A 69 30.70 37.75 -6.35
N ALA A 70 30.52 38.17 -7.60
CA ALA A 70 29.67 37.65 -8.63
C ALA A 70 30.04 36.21 -8.99
N ILE A 71 29.06 35.31 -8.91
CA ILE A 71 28.95 34.17 -9.82
C ILE A 71 27.53 34.17 -10.34
N HIS A 72 27.41 34.46 -11.63
CA HIS A 72 26.22 34.27 -12.44
C HIS A 72 25.84 32.78 -12.40
N ARG A 73 25.09 32.36 -11.39
CA ARG A 73 24.35 31.11 -11.40
C ARG A 73 22.94 31.45 -11.80
N GLN A 74 22.58 31.12 -13.04
CA GLN A 74 21.21 30.99 -13.50
C GLN A 74 20.42 30.17 -12.48
N THR A 75 19.81 30.84 -11.52
CA THR A 75 18.81 30.26 -10.63
C THR A 75 17.53 30.29 -11.45
N LYS A 76 17.42 29.32 -12.37
CA LYS A 76 16.12 28.90 -12.88
C LYS A 76 15.34 28.49 -11.63
N ARG A 77 14.53 29.40 -11.10
CA ARG A 77 13.52 29.14 -10.09
C ARG A 77 12.62 28.06 -10.66
N SER A 78 12.97 26.79 -10.44
CA SER A 78 11.98 25.73 -10.42
C SER A 78 11.07 26.11 -9.28
N ALA A 79 9.93 26.74 -9.59
CA ALA A 79 8.78 26.73 -8.71
C ALA A 79 8.67 25.28 -8.21
N SER A 80 8.92 25.06 -6.93
CA SER A 80 9.04 23.73 -6.36
C SER A 80 7.69 23.05 -6.57
N VAL A 81 7.61 22.23 -7.61
CA VAL A 81 6.48 21.37 -7.87
C VAL A 81 6.43 20.44 -6.68
N VAL A 82 5.62 20.78 -5.68
CA VAL A 82 5.38 19.92 -4.52
C VAL A 82 4.74 18.66 -5.09
N GLN A 83 5.54 17.60 -5.24
CA GLN A 83 5.03 16.27 -5.55
C GLN A 83 4.19 15.85 -4.34
N ARG A 84 2.86 15.96 -4.47
CA ARG A 84 1.92 15.57 -3.41
C ARG A 84 1.56 14.10 -3.56
N HIS A 85 1.70 13.35 -2.48
CA HIS A 85 1.40 11.93 -2.43
C HIS A 85 -0.03 11.70 -1.90
N THR A 86 -0.67 10.60 -2.29
CA THR A 86 -1.96 10.22 -1.71
C THR A 86 -1.75 9.61 -0.31
N LEU A 87 -2.82 9.60 0.51
CA LEU A 87 -2.80 8.95 1.83
C LEU A 87 -2.36 7.48 1.76
N ASP A 88 -2.75 6.77 0.69
CA ASP A 88 -2.38 5.37 0.54
C ASP A 88 -0.88 5.16 0.32
N VAL A 89 -0.19 6.10 -0.34
CA VAL A 89 1.27 6.05 -0.47
C VAL A 89 1.93 6.17 0.91
N LEU A 90 1.39 7.03 1.78
CA LEU A 90 1.85 7.16 3.15
C LEU A 90 1.60 5.88 3.97
N ARG A 91 0.43 5.23 3.77
CA ARG A 91 0.12 3.93 4.39
C ARG A 91 1.05 2.83 3.91
N CYS A 92 1.34 2.76 2.60
CA CYS A 92 2.31 1.83 2.04
C CYS A 92 3.70 2.05 2.63
N TRP A 93 4.14 3.30 2.78
CA TRP A 93 5.40 3.62 3.45
C TRP A 93 5.42 3.13 4.91
N ALA A 94 4.36 3.40 5.68
CA ALA A 94 4.26 3.00 7.08
C ALA A 94 4.23 1.46 7.26
N ALA A 95 3.62 0.74 6.33
CA ALA A 95 3.66 -0.72 6.32
C ALA A 95 5.04 -1.24 5.90
N ALA A 96 5.71 -0.59 4.93
CA ALA A 96 7.05 -0.95 4.49
C ALA A 96 8.15 -0.66 5.52
N SER A 97 7.89 0.17 6.54
CA SER A 97 8.88 0.51 7.56
C SER A 97 9.16 -0.62 8.56
N ALA A 98 8.45 -1.74 8.49
CA ALA A 98 8.70 -2.98 9.25
C ALA A 98 8.79 -2.80 10.78
N LEU A 99 8.17 -1.75 11.35
CA LEU A 99 8.32 -1.36 12.76
C LEU A 99 9.79 -1.19 13.20
N SER A 100 10.70 -0.92 12.27
CA SER A 100 12.12 -0.75 12.52
C SER A 100 12.39 0.37 13.53
N SER A 101 13.51 0.27 14.27
CA SER A 101 13.89 1.24 15.29
C SER A 101 14.17 2.64 14.73
N ARG A 102 14.63 2.72 13.48
CA ARG A 102 14.84 3.95 12.73
C ARG A 102 14.20 3.83 11.36
N VAL A 103 13.32 4.77 11.04
CA VAL A 103 12.60 4.78 9.77
C VAL A 103 12.86 6.08 9.01
N PRO A 104 13.58 6.05 7.89
CA PRO A 104 13.77 7.24 7.07
C PRO A 104 12.43 7.70 6.47
N PHE A 105 12.17 8.99 6.59
CA PHE A 105 10.99 9.65 6.05
C PHE A 105 11.41 10.88 5.26
N GLY A 106 11.02 10.90 4.00
CA GLY A 106 11.34 11.98 3.08
C GLY A 106 10.62 11.79 1.75
N TYR A 107 10.72 12.80 0.89
CA TYR A 107 10.09 12.76 -0.45
C TYR A 107 10.62 11.61 -1.31
N ARG A 108 11.91 11.26 -1.18
CA ARG A 108 12.52 10.15 -1.93
C ARG A 108 11.90 8.80 -1.57
N GLU A 109 11.65 8.58 -0.28
CA GLU A 109 11.01 7.36 0.24
C GLU A 109 9.56 7.29 -0.23
N LEU A 110 8.83 8.40 -0.16
CA LEU A 110 7.45 8.47 -0.64
C LEU A 110 7.34 8.27 -2.15
N ASP A 111 8.26 8.80 -2.95
CA ASP A 111 8.33 8.57 -4.40
C ASP A 111 8.53 7.09 -4.74
N LYS A 112 9.42 6.41 -4.02
CA LYS A 112 9.62 4.95 -4.17
C LYS A 112 8.33 4.19 -3.90
N GLN A 113 7.61 4.54 -2.82
CA GLN A 113 6.34 3.90 -2.49
C GLN A 113 5.23 4.27 -3.48
N ALA A 114 5.25 5.48 -4.04
CA ALA A 114 4.29 5.90 -5.05
C ALA A 114 4.42 5.08 -6.34
N ILE A 115 5.65 4.71 -6.74
CA ILE A 115 5.88 3.84 -7.91
C ILE A 115 5.26 2.46 -7.67
N LYS A 116 5.55 1.83 -6.51
CA LYS A 116 4.98 0.52 -6.13
C LYS A 116 3.45 0.55 -6.08
N TYR A 117 2.89 1.55 -5.41
CA TYR A 117 1.44 1.74 -5.33
C TYR A 117 0.81 1.88 -6.72
N ARG A 118 1.42 2.65 -7.63
CA ARG A 118 0.94 2.79 -9.02
C ARG A 118 0.94 1.46 -9.75
N GLN A 119 1.96 0.61 -9.57
CA GLN A 119 2.03 -0.71 -10.20
C GLN A 119 0.84 -1.59 -9.76
N VAL A 120 0.61 -1.71 -8.46
CA VAL A 120 -0.52 -2.46 -7.90
C VAL A 120 -1.86 -1.91 -8.38
N ARG A 121 -2.05 -0.58 -8.30
CA ARG A 121 -3.27 0.09 -8.76
C ARG A 121 -3.53 -0.13 -10.24
N ASN A 122 -2.50 -0.06 -11.08
CA ASN A 122 -2.63 -0.28 -12.52
C ASN A 122 -2.98 -1.74 -12.82
N GLY A 123 -2.46 -2.70 -12.04
CA GLY A 123 -2.87 -4.10 -12.11
C GLY A 123 -4.35 -4.28 -11.82
N PHE A 124 -4.86 -3.70 -10.72
CA PHE A 124 -6.29 -3.70 -10.43
C PHE A 124 -7.13 -3.00 -11.50
N ARG A 125 -6.67 -1.86 -12.02
CA ARG A 125 -7.35 -1.15 -13.10
C ARG A 125 -7.46 -2.01 -14.35
N PHE A 126 -6.40 -2.74 -14.71
CA PHE A 126 -6.43 -3.66 -15.84
C PHE A 126 -7.45 -4.78 -15.61
N MET A 127 -7.42 -5.44 -14.46
CA MET A 127 -8.38 -6.49 -14.13
C MET A 127 -9.83 -5.98 -14.14
N LEU A 128 -10.10 -4.85 -13.48
CA LEU A 128 -11.44 -4.23 -13.44
C LEU A 128 -11.94 -3.82 -14.83
N GLY A 129 -11.05 -3.35 -15.71
CA GLY A 129 -11.42 -3.00 -17.08
C GLY A 129 -11.91 -4.19 -17.91
N ASN A 130 -11.50 -5.41 -17.57
CA ASN A 130 -11.90 -6.64 -18.26
C ASN A 130 -13.15 -7.30 -17.64
N LEU A 131 -13.72 -6.73 -16.57
CA LEU A 131 -14.86 -7.32 -15.84
C LEU A 131 -16.23 -6.78 -16.28
N ASN A 132 -16.31 -5.91 -17.30
CA ASN A 132 -17.57 -5.25 -17.68
C ASN A 132 -18.69 -6.25 -18.03
N ASP A 133 -18.35 -7.35 -18.70
CA ASP A 133 -19.32 -8.35 -19.16
C ASP A 133 -19.31 -9.61 -18.28
N TYR A 134 -18.60 -9.57 -17.14
CA TYR A 134 -18.43 -10.72 -16.26
C TYR A 134 -19.54 -10.76 -15.19
N CYS A 135 -20.44 -11.74 -15.31
CA CYS A 135 -21.39 -12.07 -14.25
C CYS A 135 -20.86 -13.22 -13.37
N PRO A 136 -20.53 -12.98 -12.09
CA PRO A 136 -19.94 -14.01 -11.22
C PRO A 136 -20.92 -15.15 -10.93
N LEU A 137 -22.22 -14.87 -10.82
CA LEU A 137 -23.23 -15.86 -10.50
C LEU A 137 -23.44 -16.86 -11.64
N THR A 138 -23.45 -16.38 -12.89
CA THR A 138 -23.60 -17.22 -14.08
C THR A 138 -22.37 -18.12 -14.27
N HIS A 139 -21.17 -17.57 -14.07
CA HIS A 139 -19.93 -18.34 -14.19
C HIS A 139 -19.74 -19.36 -13.06
N LEU A 140 -20.16 -19.02 -11.83
CA LEU A 140 -20.11 -19.98 -10.72
C LEU A 140 -21.08 -21.14 -10.92
N ALA A 141 -22.31 -20.87 -11.36
CA ALA A 141 -23.27 -21.93 -11.69
C ALA A 141 -22.72 -22.90 -12.76
N MET A 142 -21.97 -22.38 -13.74
CA MET A 142 -21.27 -23.19 -14.75
C MET A 142 -20.13 -24.04 -14.15
N LEU A 143 -19.39 -23.50 -13.16
CA LEU A 143 -18.26 -24.19 -12.54
C LEU A 143 -18.68 -25.25 -11.52
N THR A 144 -19.75 -25.02 -10.76
CA THR A 144 -20.17 -25.90 -9.67
C THR A 144 -21.27 -26.88 -10.06
N ASN A 145 -21.84 -26.77 -11.28
CA ASN A 145 -23.04 -27.52 -11.70
C ASN A 145 -24.20 -27.41 -10.68
N THR A 146 -24.26 -26.33 -9.89
CA THR A 146 -25.30 -26.10 -8.88
C THR A 146 -26.10 -24.84 -9.19
N SER A 147 -27.43 -24.95 -9.21
CA SER A 147 -28.35 -23.82 -9.30
C SER A 147 -28.42 -23.11 -7.94
N ILE A 148 -27.66 -22.02 -7.78
CA ILE A 148 -27.63 -21.26 -6.52
C ILE A 148 -28.91 -20.41 -6.43
N SER A 149 -29.83 -20.78 -5.53
CA SER A 149 -31.16 -20.17 -5.39
C SER A 149 -31.28 -19.06 -4.33
N ASN A 150 -30.20 -18.53 -3.74
CA ASN A 150 -30.30 -17.47 -2.73
C ASN A 150 -29.21 -16.38 -2.84
N PRO A 151 -29.55 -15.11 -3.15
CA PRO A 151 -28.58 -14.05 -3.41
C PRO A 151 -28.14 -13.24 -2.17
N VAL A 152 -28.71 -13.44 -0.98
CA VAL A 152 -28.52 -12.50 0.16
C VAL A 152 -27.24 -12.78 1.00
N GLY A 153 -26.54 -13.89 0.77
CA GLY A 153 -25.23 -14.19 1.42
C GLY A 153 -24.02 -14.18 0.47
N GLY A 154 -24.22 -13.72 -0.78
CA GLY A 154 -23.60 -14.24 -1.99
C GLY A 154 -22.20 -13.76 -2.39
N THR A 155 -21.30 -13.35 -1.50
CA THR A 155 -19.91 -13.04 -1.91
C THR A 155 -18.87 -13.70 -1.03
N LEU A 156 -19.04 -13.62 0.30
CA LEU A 156 -18.12 -14.25 1.24
C LEU A 156 -18.28 -15.78 1.26
N ALA A 157 -19.52 -16.27 1.19
CA ALA A 157 -19.81 -17.70 1.08
C ALA A 157 -19.26 -18.27 -0.23
N LEU A 158 -19.45 -17.57 -1.35
CA LEU A 158 -18.87 -17.93 -2.65
C LEU A 158 -17.35 -17.94 -2.59
N PHE A 159 -16.73 -16.89 -2.02
CA PHE A 159 -15.28 -16.85 -1.86
C PHE A 159 -14.77 -18.01 -0.99
N SER A 160 -15.50 -18.37 0.08
CA SER A 160 -15.14 -19.52 0.92
C SER A 160 -15.27 -20.85 0.18
N GLN A 161 -16.32 -21.03 -0.63
CA GLN A 161 -16.52 -22.21 -1.46
C GLN A 161 -15.46 -22.34 -2.56
N LEU A 162 -15.17 -21.24 -3.26
CA LEU A 162 -14.13 -21.17 -4.30
C LEU A 162 -12.74 -21.39 -3.70
N SER A 163 -12.45 -20.79 -2.55
CA SER A 163 -11.21 -21.00 -1.81
C SER A 163 -11.07 -22.45 -1.36
N SER A 164 -12.13 -23.05 -0.82
CA SER A 164 -12.12 -24.48 -0.44
C SER A 164 -12.01 -25.42 -1.64
N ALA A 165 -12.59 -25.07 -2.80
CA ALA A 165 -12.50 -25.85 -4.03
C ALA A 165 -11.14 -25.69 -4.75
N LEU A 166 -10.42 -24.59 -4.50
CA LEU A 166 -9.05 -24.39 -4.98
C LEU A 166 -8.01 -25.00 -4.03
N LEU A 167 -8.29 -25.03 -2.72
CA LEU A 167 -7.42 -25.61 -1.70
C LEU A 167 -7.56 -27.13 -1.61
N ASN A 168 -8.78 -27.67 -1.66
CA ASN A 168 -9.03 -29.09 -1.88
C ASN A 168 -8.81 -29.35 -3.36
N ARG A 169 -7.76 -30.10 -3.71
CA ARG A 169 -7.32 -30.42 -5.07
C ARG A 169 -8.33 -31.31 -5.84
N ASP A 170 -9.62 -31.06 -5.76
CA ASP A 170 -10.63 -31.81 -6.50
C ASP A 170 -10.60 -31.36 -7.96
N HIS A 171 -9.72 -32.03 -8.72
CA HIS A 171 -9.44 -31.80 -10.13
C HIS A 171 -10.70 -31.87 -11.04
N SER A 172 -11.82 -32.38 -10.54
CA SER A 172 -13.10 -32.52 -11.25
C SER A 172 -13.84 -31.20 -11.48
N SER A 173 -13.75 -30.23 -10.55
CA SER A 173 -14.54 -28.97 -10.63
C SER A 173 -13.83 -27.83 -11.38
N VAL A 174 -12.57 -28.04 -11.78
CA VAL A 174 -11.68 -27.00 -12.32
C VAL A 174 -11.26 -27.35 -13.76
N SER A 175 -11.75 -28.44 -14.34
CA SER A 175 -11.33 -28.98 -15.64
C SER A 175 -11.33 -27.95 -16.78
N HIS A 176 -12.26 -26.99 -16.77
CA HIS A 176 -12.41 -25.94 -17.78
C HIS A 176 -11.39 -24.80 -17.71
N LEU A 177 -10.60 -24.68 -16.64
CA LEU A 177 -9.62 -23.59 -16.47
C LEU A 177 -8.29 -23.90 -17.16
N SER A 178 -7.64 -22.88 -17.75
CA SER A 178 -6.29 -23.05 -18.30
C SER A 178 -5.31 -23.45 -17.22
N SER A 179 -4.28 -24.23 -17.55
CA SER A 179 -3.16 -24.52 -16.62
C SER A 179 -2.56 -23.24 -16.04
N LEU A 180 -2.50 -22.17 -16.84
CA LEU A 180 -2.00 -20.87 -16.45
C LEU A 180 -2.95 -20.15 -15.46
N ASP A 181 -4.27 -20.30 -15.61
CA ASP A 181 -5.28 -19.78 -14.67
C ASP A 181 -5.18 -20.48 -13.31
N ARG A 182 -4.96 -21.80 -13.31
CA ARG A 182 -4.76 -22.58 -12.08
C ARG A 182 -3.53 -22.12 -11.32
N VAL A 183 -2.43 -21.85 -12.02
CA VAL A 183 -1.20 -21.31 -11.41
C VAL A 183 -1.46 -19.92 -10.83
N ALA A 184 -2.17 -19.05 -11.54
CA ALA A 184 -2.51 -17.71 -11.03
C ALA A 184 -3.35 -17.79 -9.76
N LEU A 185 -4.42 -18.59 -9.76
CA LEU A 185 -5.29 -18.80 -8.59
C LEU A 185 -4.53 -19.41 -7.40
N THR A 186 -3.65 -20.39 -7.66
CA THR A 186 -2.82 -20.99 -6.61
C THR A 186 -1.88 -19.96 -5.98
N ARG A 187 -1.25 -19.09 -6.80
CA ARG A 187 -0.36 -18.03 -6.30
C ARG A 187 -1.11 -16.97 -5.47
N VAL A 188 -2.30 -16.56 -5.93
CA VAL A 188 -3.16 -15.65 -5.19
C VAL A 188 -3.59 -16.27 -3.86
N GLY A 189 -4.07 -17.53 -3.88
CA GLY A 189 -4.47 -18.26 -2.67
C GLY A 189 -3.32 -18.43 -1.68
N TRP A 190 -2.11 -18.74 -2.16
CA TRP A 190 -0.91 -18.82 -1.33
C TRP A 190 -0.58 -17.48 -0.66
N CYS A 191 -0.62 -16.38 -1.42
CA CYS A 191 -0.37 -15.04 -0.89
C CYS A 191 -1.41 -14.65 0.18
N LEU A 192 -2.68 -14.93 -0.05
CA LEU A 192 -3.76 -14.66 0.91
C LEU A 192 -3.64 -15.49 2.19
N ASN A 193 -3.38 -16.79 2.06
CA ASN A 193 -3.20 -17.67 3.21
C ASN A 193 -2.00 -17.22 4.04
N ARG A 194 -0.89 -16.86 3.41
CA ARG A 194 0.32 -16.38 4.08
C ARG A 194 0.10 -15.00 4.71
N ALA A 195 -0.64 -14.11 4.07
CA ALA A 195 -1.05 -12.85 4.67
C ALA A 195 -1.81 -13.08 5.98
N ALA A 196 -2.85 -13.92 5.95
CA ALA A 196 -3.74 -14.16 7.08
C ALA A 196 -3.06 -14.95 8.22
N SER A 197 -2.29 -15.99 7.90
CA SER A 197 -1.69 -16.91 8.89
C SER A 197 -0.34 -16.43 9.44
N LEU A 198 0.45 -15.70 8.65
CA LEU A 198 1.83 -15.33 9.01
C LEU A 198 1.98 -13.82 9.20
N HIS A 199 1.67 -13.01 8.18
CA HIS A 199 2.06 -11.60 8.19
C HIS A 199 1.24 -10.72 9.14
N TYR A 200 -0.09 -10.86 9.13
CA TYR A 200 -0.94 -10.07 10.04
C TYR A 200 -0.72 -10.43 11.51
N PRO A 201 -0.64 -11.71 11.92
CA PRO A 201 -0.36 -12.07 13.31
C PRO A 201 1.05 -11.66 13.78
N ALA A 202 2.04 -11.72 12.90
CA ALA A 202 3.44 -11.39 13.22
C ALA A 202 3.80 -9.90 13.02
N PHE A 203 2.87 -9.07 12.52
CA PHE A 203 3.11 -7.66 12.19
C PHE A 203 4.23 -7.43 11.15
N THR A 204 4.47 -8.39 10.25
CA THR A 204 5.51 -8.32 9.20
C THR A 204 4.94 -7.80 7.87
N PHE A 205 4.50 -6.55 7.89
CA PHE A 205 3.84 -5.90 6.75
C PHE A 205 4.78 -5.58 5.59
N ASP A 206 6.07 -5.40 5.87
CA ASP A 206 7.12 -5.21 4.88
C ASP A 206 7.27 -6.41 3.95
N SER A 207 7.28 -7.61 4.54
CA SER A 207 7.35 -8.87 3.81
C SER A 207 6.08 -9.10 3.00
N LEU A 208 4.92 -8.78 3.57
CA LEU A 208 3.63 -8.84 2.87
C LEU A 208 3.62 -7.94 1.63
N ILE A 209 4.08 -6.69 1.74
CA ILE A 209 4.18 -5.78 0.59
C ILE A 209 5.12 -6.35 -0.47
N GLY A 210 6.26 -6.91 -0.09
CA GLY A 210 7.18 -7.55 -1.02
C GLY A 210 6.55 -8.73 -1.77
N GLU A 211 5.76 -9.56 -1.09
CA GLU A 211 5.04 -10.67 -1.72
C GLU A 211 3.94 -10.21 -2.68
N VAL A 212 3.19 -9.17 -2.30
CA VAL A 212 2.19 -8.56 -3.17
C VAL A 212 2.86 -7.95 -4.41
N ASP A 213 3.97 -7.22 -4.25
CA ASP A 213 4.75 -6.67 -5.37
C ASP A 213 5.20 -7.77 -6.33
N ASN A 214 5.72 -8.89 -5.80
CA ASN A 214 6.14 -10.04 -6.61
C ASN A 214 4.98 -10.70 -7.35
N LEU A 215 3.81 -10.84 -6.69
CA LEU A 215 2.60 -11.37 -7.29
C LEU A 215 2.15 -10.51 -8.47
N PHE A 216 2.04 -9.19 -8.26
CA PHE A 216 1.61 -8.25 -9.31
C PHE A 216 2.62 -8.14 -10.44
N SER A 217 3.91 -8.22 -10.14
CA SER A 217 4.97 -8.28 -11.15
C SER A 217 4.79 -9.49 -12.06
N TRP A 218 4.61 -10.69 -11.48
CA TRP A 218 4.38 -11.92 -12.25
C TRP A 218 3.04 -11.90 -13.02
N LEU A 219 1.97 -11.41 -12.40
CA LEU A 219 0.68 -11.25 -13.08
C LEU A 219 0.82 -10.35 -14.30
N SER A 220 1.53 -9.22 -14.16
CA SER A 220 1.74 -8.29 -15.27
C SER A 220 2.64 -8.85 -16.37
N SER A 221 3.72 -9.56 -16.03
CA SER A 221 4.72 -10.02 -17.00
C SER A 221 4.29 -11.28 -17.74
N THR A 222 3.56 -12.17 -17.06
CA THR A 222 3.28 -13.53 -17.54
C THR A 222 1.79 -13.75 -17.74
N TYR A 223 0.95 -13.42 -16.75
CA TYR A 223 -0.48 -13.72 -16.85
C TYR A 223 -1.18 -12.79 -17.85
N HIS A 224 -1.08 -11.48 -17.65
CA HIS A 224 -1.75 -10.48 -18.49
C HIS A 224 -1.26 -10.51 -19.94
N THR A 225 0.03 -10.75 -20.17
CA THR A 225 0.58 -10.85 -21.54
C THR A 225 0.04 -12.06 -22.27
N SER A 226 -0.05 -13.22 -21.62
CA SER A 226 -0.60 -14.44 -22.22
C SER A 226 -2.12 -14.43 -22.38
N VAL A 227 -2.83 -13.68 -21.55
CA VAL A 227 -4.31 -13.61 -21.60
C VAL A 227 -4.79 -12.55 -22.59
N LYS A 228 -3.99 -11.52 -22.91
CA LYS A 228 -4.37 -10.50 -23.91
C LYS A 228 -4.69 -11.05 -25.29
N ASP A 229 -4.11 -12.19 -25.65
CA ASP A 229 -4.32 -12.85 -26.95
C ASP A 229 -5.59 -13.74 -26.97
N ARG A 230 -6.29 -13.86 -25.83
CA ARG A 230 -7.53 -14.63 -25.68
C ARG A 230 -8.73 -13.70 -25.57
#